data_AF-A0A0J7P522-F1
#
_entry.id   AF-A0A0J7P522-F1
#
_cell.length_a   1.000
_cell.length_b   1.000
_cell.length_c   1.000
_cell.angle_alpha   90.00
_cell.angle_beta   90.00
_cell.angle_gamma   90.00
#
_symmetry.space_group_name_H-M   'P 1'
#
loop_
_entity.id
_entity.type
_entity.pdbx_description
1 polymer ?
#
loop_
_entity_poly.entity_id
_entity_poly.type
_entity_poly.pdbx_seq_one_letter_code
_entity_poly.pdbx_strand_id
1 'polypeptide(L)'
;MAGQNSIFTWVRDHKLHHTYSDTDADPHNSKRGFFFCHMGWLMVKKHPLVIKKQKELDVSELLADKMMMFQYKYFLYLYFVLAVVFPVSVPMYFWNETLWSSFFVAYCLRYVIILHVTWITNSFAHLWGTKSYDKRIQATNNNIYWFFTFGDGWHNFHHAFPWDYRMSEVGKFGGVGVLLLHFLAYAGLVYDLKTASPNIIHEHMKKHGDQTGQKMLAEKENLKTQKKIY
;
A
#
# COMPACT_ATOMS: atom_id res chain seq x y z
N MET A 1 6.08 -5.48 14.01
CA MET A 1 5.41 -6.78 13.75
C MET A 1 5.45 -7.21 12.28
N ALA A 2 5.20 -6.30 11.31
CA ALA A 2 5.10 -6.67 9.89
C ALA A 2 6.42 -7.09 9.21
N GLY A 3 7.58 -6.64 9.71
CA GLY A 3 8.91 -7.11 9.25
C GLY A 3 9.41 -6.57 7.90
N GLN A 4 8.79 -5.53 7.35
CA GLN A 4 9.11 -5.00 6.02
C GLN A 4 10.12 -3.84 6.05
N ASN A 5 11.21 -3.98 6.83
CA ASN A 5 12.11 -2.88 7.20
C ASN A 5 11.50 -1.83 8.15
N SER A 6 12.33 -0.87 8.56
CA SER A 6 11.92 0.29 9.36
C SER A 6 10.99 1.22 8.58
N ILE A 7 10.16 1.98 9.29
CA ILE A 7 9.17 2.90 8.70
C ILE A 7 9.88 3.91 7.79
N PHE A 8 10.99 4.50 8.25
CA PHE A 8 11.79 5.42 7.45
C PHE A 8 12.25 4.80 6.12
N THR A 9 12.76 3.56 6.15
CA THR A 9 13.24 2.86 4.94
C THR A 9 12.08 2.60 3.98
N TRP A 10 10.96 2.12 4.51
CA TRP A 10 9.77 1.80 3.73
C TRP A 10 9.19 3.04 3.07
N VAL A 11 8.96 4.12 3.82
CA VAL A 11 8.39 5.37 3.31
C VAL A 11 9.31 6.00 2.26
N ARG A 12 10.62 6.01 2.48
CA ARG A 12 11.58 6.54 1.49
C ARG A 12 11.54 5.74 0.19
N ASP A 13 11.58 4.41 0.26
CA ASP A 13 11.60 3.55 -0.92
C ASP A 13 10.23 3.61 -1.65
N HIS A 14 9.13 3.75 -0.92
CA HIS A 14 7.79 3.92 -1.47
C HIS A 14 7.57 5.30 -2.12
N LYS A 15 8.10 6.39 -1.52
CA LYS A 15 8.14 7.73 -2.14
C LYS A 15 8.91 7.70 -3.46
N LEU A 16 10.03 6.97 -3.50
CA LEU A 16 10.79 6.75 -4.72
C LEU A 16 9.98 6.00 -5.78
N HIS A 17 9.29 4.93 -5.37
CA HIS A 17 8.42 4.16 -6.24
C HIS A 17 7.32 5.04 -6.87
N HIS A 18 6.58 5.83 -6.09
CA HIS A 18 5.57 6.72 -6.67
C HIS A 18 6.16 7.77 -7.62
N THR A 19 7.36 8.30 -7.30
CA THR A 19 8.02 9.33 -8.11
C THR A 19 8.50 8.78 -9.45
N TYR A 20 8.98 7.54 -9.48
CA TYR A 20 9.65 6.94 -10.64
C TYR A 20 9.05 5.60 -11.05
N SER A 21 7.75 5.40 -10.79
CA SER A 21 7.05 4.11 -10.95
C SER A 21 7.33 3.49 -12.31
N ASP A 22 7.60 2.19 -12.30
CA ASP A 22 7.79 1.39 -13.51
C ASP A 22 8.94 1.91 -14.41
N THR A 23 9.99 2.47 -13.79
CA THR A 23 11.27 2.84 -14.43
C THR A 23 12.44 2.15 -13.73
N ASP A 24 13.65 2.27 -14.26
CA ASP A 24 14.85 1.71 -13.62
C ASP A 24 15.27 2.41 -12.30
N ALA A 25 14.58 3.51 -11.94
CA ALA A 25 14.72 4.15 -10.63
C ALA A 25 13.67 3.67 -9.61
N ASP A 26 12.72 2.81 -10.00
CA ASP A 26 11.78 2.14 -9.11
C ASP A 26 12.43 0.90 -8.47
N PRO A 27 12.46 0.77 -7.12
CA PRO A 27 13.00 -0.40 -6.43
C PRO A 27 12.41 -1.73 -6.91
N HIS A 28 11.13 -1.75 -7.26
CA HIS A 28 10.39 -2.94 -7.67
C HIS A 28 9.68 -2.74 -9.01
N ASN A 29 10.41 -2.16 -9.97
CA ASN A 29 9.97 -1.92 -11.35
C ASN A 29 9.20 -3.11 -11.96
N SER A 30 7.89 -2.95 -12.16
CA SER A 30 7.01 -3.99 -12.71
C SER A 30 7.36 -4.40 -14.15
N LYS A 31 8.03 -3.53 -14.93
CA LYS A 31 8.46 -3.84 -16.31
C LYS A 31 9.53 -4.93 -16.38
N ARG A 32 10.17 -5.26 -15.25
CA ARG A 32 11.12 -6.37 -15.14
C ARG A 32 10.43 -7.72 -14.91
N GLY A 33 9.10 -7.75 -14.95
CA GLY A 33 8.30 -8.96 -14.88
C GLY A 33 7.85 -9.31 -13.46
N PHE A 34 6.83 -10.17 -13.38
CA PHE A 34 6.13 -10.53 -12.14
C PHE A 34 7.07 -10.95 -11.01
N PHE A 35 7.99 -11.88 -11.27
CA PHE A 35 8.88 -12.39 -10.23
C PHE A 35 9.75 -11.29 -9.63
N PHE A 36 10.27 -10.37 -10.46
CA PHE A 36 11.13 -9.29 -10.01
C PHE A 36 10.37 -8.35 -9.08
N CYS A 37 9.23 -7.81 -9.51
CA CYS A 37 8.46 -6.85 -8.69
C CYS A 37 7.77 -7.50 -7.47
N HIS A 38 7.48 -8.80 -7.53
CA HIS A 38 6.92 -9.53 -6.39
C HIS A 38 7.97 -9.73 -5.29
N MET A 39 9.11 -10.37 -5.59
CA MET A 39 10.11 -10.68 -4.56
C MET A 39 11.57 -10.63 -5.04
N GLY A 40 11.81 -10.78 -6.35
CA GLY A 40 13.16 -10.84 -6.91
C GLY A 40 13.98 -9.58 -6.65
N TRP A 41 13.34 -8.42 -6.53
CA TRP A 41 14.02 -7.16 -6.19
C TRP A 41 14.71 -7.18 -4.82
N LEU A 42 14.23 -7.99 -3.88
CA LEU A 42 14.84 -8.19 -2.55
C LEU A 42 16.05 -9.14 -2.59
N MET A 43 16.20 -9.90 -3.68
CA MET A 43 17.22 -10.94 -3.83
C MET A 43 18.46 -10.45 -4.60
N VAL A 44 18.44 -9.19 -5.05
CA VAL A 44 19.51 -8.61 -5.87
C VAL A 44 19.91 -7.24 -5.33
N LYS A 45 21.09 -6.76 -5.75
CA LYS A 45 21.48 -5.37 -5.47
C LYS A 45 20.54 -4.41 -6.20
N LYS A 46 20.18 -3.30 -5.54
CA LYS A 46 19.41 -2.21 -6.13
C LYS A 46 20.10 -1.70 -7.40
N HIS A 47 19.31 -1.36 -8.41
CA HIS A 47 19.82 -0.74 -9.64
C HIS A 47 20.52 0.60 -9.33
N PRO A 48 21.60 0.99 -10.03
CA PRO A 48 22.31 2.24 -9.75
C PRO A 48 21.43 3.50 -9.78
N LEU A 49 20.41 3.54 -10.66
CA LEU A 49 19.47 4.66 -10.71
C LEU A 49 18.57 4.74 -9.48
N VAL A 50 18.18 3.61 -8.89
CA VAL A 50 17.47 3.59 -7.59
C VAL A 50 18.34 4.29 -6.55
N ILE A 51 19.61 3.90 -6.43
CA ILE A 51 20.54 4.46 -5.43
C ILE A 51 20.75 5.96 -5.67
N LYS A 52 20.93 6.37 -6.92
CA LYS A 52 21.12 7.79 -7.29
C LYS A 52 19.89 8.61 -6.93
N LYS A 53 18.71 8.21 -7.41
CA LYS A 53 17.46 8.96 -7.21
C LYS A 53 16.99 8.95 -5.77
N GLN A 54 17.25 7.88 -5.02
CA GLN A 54 16.98 7.82 -3.59
C GLN A 54 17.74 8.89 -2.78
N LYS A 55 18.96 9.28 -3.21
CA LYS A 55 19.73 10.35 -2.57
C LYS A 55 19.23 11.76 -2.89
N GLU A 56 18.51 11.90 -4.01
CA GLU A 56 17.93 13.17 -4.46
C GLU A 56 16.55 13.43 -3.81
N LEU A 57 15.96 12.43 -3.14
CA LEU A 57 14.68 12.59 -2.45
C LEU A 57 14.79 13.44 -1.19
N ASP A 58 13.89 14.41 -1.05
CA ASP A 58 13.68 15.09 0.21
C ASP A 58 12.98 14.16 1.23
N VAL A 59 13.70 13.89 2.32
CA VAL A 59 13.26 13.09 3.47
C VAL A 59 13.40 13.84 4.78
N SER A 60 13.55 15.17 4.73
CA SER A 60 13.72 16.03 5.90
C SER A 60 12.59 15.85 6.92
N GLU A 61 11.34 15.73 6.45
CA GLU A 61 10.16 15.44 7.27
C GLU A 61 10.29 14.12 8.05
N LEU A 62 10.85 13.08 7.42
CA LEU A 62 11.01 11.76 8.03
C LEU A 62 12.11 11.77 9.11
N LEU A 63 13.18 12.52 8.86
CA LEU A 63 14.29 12.69 9.80
C LEU A 63 13.90 13.53 11.03
N ALA A 64 12.95 14.46 10.87
CA ALA A 64 12.44 15.29 11.95
C ALA A 64 11.52 14.53 12.92
N ASP A 65 10.90 13.43 12.47
CA ASP A 65 10.03 12.60 13.31
C ASP A 65 10.85 11.73 14.28
N LYS A 66 10.85 12.14 15.55
CA LYS A 66 11.58 11.45 16.63
C LYS A 66 11.10 10.01 16.86
N MET A 67 9.80 9.74 16.71
CA MET A 67 9.24 8.39 16.91
C MET A 67 9.69 7.48 15.76
N MET A 68 9.65 7.99 14.53
CA MET A 68 10.14 7.27 13.36
C MET A 68 11.64 6.97 13.48
N MET A 69 12.44 7.95 13.91
CA MET A 69 13.88 7.76 14.07
C MET A 69 14.25 6.86 15.25
N PHE A 70 13.44 6.85 16.32
CA PHE A 70 13.53 5.84 17.38
C PHE A 70 13.29 4.44 16.82
N GLN A 71 12.19 4.24 16.09
CA GLN A 71 11.87 2.96 15.47
C GLN A 71 12.94 2.52 14.47
N TYR A 72 13.50 3.44 13.70
CA TYR A 72 14.60 3.20 12.77
C TYR A 72 15.85 2.69 13.50
N LYS A 73 16.27 3.39 14.55
CA LYS A 73 17.46 3.06 15.34
C LYS A 73 17.35 1.70 16.03
N TYR A 74 16.19 1.37 16.58
CA TYR A 74 15.97 0.14 17.35
C TYR A 74 15.21 -0.93 16.58
N PHE A 75 15.10 -0.81 15.24
CA PHE A 75 14.24 -1.65 14.41
C PHE A 75 14.43 -3.14 14.66
N LEU A 76 15.68 -3.62 14.65
CA LEU A 76 15.96 -5.05 14.81
C LEU A 76 15.56 -5.58 16.18
N TYR A 77 15.77 -4.81 17.25
CA TYR A 77 15.36 -5.18 18.60
C TYR A 77 13.83 -5.21 18.74
N LEU A 78 13.17 -4.16 18.28
CA LEU A 78 11.71 -4.06 18.30
C LEU A 78 11.08 -5.17 17.43
N TYR A 79 11.65 -5.45 16.26
CA TYR A 79 11.20 -6.54 15.40
C TYR A 79 11.37 -7.90 16.09
N PHE A 80 12.55 -8.20 16.63
CA PHE A 80 12.79 -9.47 17.30
C PHE A 80 11.82 -9.70 18.45
N VAL A 81 11.63 -8.70 19.32
CA VAL A 81 10.72 -8.81 20.46
C VAL A 81 9.25 -8.90 20.01
N LEU A 82 8.78 -7.96 19.18
CA LEU A 82 7.35 -7.83 18.87
C LEU A 82 6.87 -8.75 17.75
N ALA A 83 7.74 -9.14 16.82
CA ALA A 83 7.37 -9.94 15.65
C ALA A 83 7.77 -11.42 15.78
N VAL A 84 8.76 -11.75 16.61
CA VAL A 84 9.24 -13.13 16.82
C VAL A 84 8.90 -13.61 18.23
N VAL A 85 9.49 -13.01 19.27
CA VAL A 85 9.32 -13.49 20.66
C VAL A 85 7.86 -13.43 21.09
N PHE A 86 7.19 -12.29 20.89
CA PHE A 86 5.81 -12.12 21.33
C PHE A 86 4.86 -13.11 20.63
N PRO A 87 4.79 -13.22 19.29
CA PRO A 87 3.88 -14.17 18.63
C PRO A 87 4.19 -15.65 18.91
N VAL A 88 5.46 -16.00 19.20
CA VAL A 88 5.84 -17.38 19.56
C VAL A 88 5.48 -17.69 21.01
N SER A 89 5.70 -16.75 21.93
CA SER A 89 5.43 -16.95 23.35
C SER A 89 3.94 -17.04 23.68
N VAL A 90 3.07 -16.29 22.99
CA VAL A 90 1.63 -16.23 23.31
C VAL A 90 0.95 -17.60 23.21
N PRO A 91 1.03 -18.36 22.10
CA PRO A 91 0.42 -19.69 22.04
C PRO A 91 1.04 -20.68 23.04
N MET A 92 2.35 -20.58 23.29
CA MET A 92 3.02 -21.42 24.29
C MET A 92 2.47 -21.20 25.70
N TYR A 93 2.34 -19.95 26.13
CA TYR A 93 1.93 -19.62 27.49
C TYR A 93 0.42 -19.74 27.72
N PHE A 94 -0.39 -19.29 26.76
CA PHE A 94 -1.83 -19.21 26.95
C PHE A 94 -2.57 -20.47 26.48
N TRP A 95 -2.03 -21.18 25.49
CA TRP A 95 -2.73 -22.29 24.81
C TRP A 95 -1.96 -23.62 24.94
N ASN A 96 -0.86 -23.63 25.71
CA ASN A 96 0.01 -24.78 25.93
C ASN A 96 0.54 -25.41 24.62
N GLU A 97 0.77 -24.58 23.60
CA GLU A 97 1.30 -25.01 22.31
C GLU A 97 2.81 -25.27 22.39
N THR A 98 3.33 -26.16 21.51
CA THR A 98 4.78 -26.43 21.49
C THR A 98 5.57 -25.24 20.92
N LEU A 99 6.86 -25.16 21.28
CA LEU A 99 7.78 -24.18 20.70
C LEU A 99 7.82 -24.28 19.17
N TRP A 100 7.85 -25.51 18.62
CA TRP A 100 7.96 -25.74 17.18
C TRP A 100 6.72 -25.30 16.42
N SER A 101 5.52 -25.70 16.89
CA SER A 101 4.26 -25.22 16.31
C SER A 101 4.17 -23.70 16.36
N SER A 102 4.47 -23.10 17.52
CA SER A 102 4.41 -21.65 17.71
C SER A 102 5.40 -20.91 16.79
N PHE A 103 6.63 -21.41 16.68
CA PHE A 103 7.64 -20.82 15.79
C PHE A 103 7.27 -20.94 14.31
N PHE A 104 6.93 -22.15 13.84
CA PHE A 104 6.67 -22.35 12.42
C PHE A 104 5.33 -21.79 11.95
N VAL A 105 4.30 -21.79 12.80
CA VAL A 105 2.96 -21.30 12.43
C VAL A 105 2.81 -19.82 12.79
N ALA A 106 2.93 -19.46 14.07
CA ALA A 106 2.62 -18.10 14.54
C ALA A 106 3.68 -17.07 14.13
N TYR A 107 4.92 -17.49 13.87
CA TYR A 107 5.95 -16.65 13.27
C TYR A 107 6.15 -16.92 11.77
N CYS A 108 6.73 -18.06 11.38
CA CYS A 108 7.21 -18.27 10.01
C CYS A 108 6.07 -18.22 8.97
N LEU A 109 5.02 -19.03 9.11
CA LEU A 109 3.90 -19.07 8.16
C LEU A 109 3.18 -17.72 8.11
N ARG A 110 2.83 -17.15 9.27
CA ARG A 110 2.22 -15.82 9.37
C ARG A 110 3.05 -14.76 8.66
N TYR A 111 4.37 -14.77 8.85
CA TYR A 111 5.28 -13.79 8.26
C TYR A 111 5.35 -13.94 6.74
N VAL A 112 5.47 -15.18 6.22
CA VAL A 112 5.45 -15.48 4.78
C VAL A 112 4.14 -15.00 4.15
N ILE A 113 2.99 -15.26 4.78
CA ILE A 113 1.68 -14.79 4.29
C ILE A 113 1.65 -13.27 4.20
N ILE A 114 2.09 -12.55 5.24
CA ILE A 114 2.12 -11.07 5.23
C ILE A 114 3.03 -10.54 4.13
N LEU A 115 4.20 -11.16 3.92
CA LEU A 115 5.10 -10.78 2.85
C LEU A 115 4.42 -10.91 1.48
N HIS A 116 3.81 -12.07 1.18
CA HIS A 116 3.15 -12.27 -0.10
C HIS A 116 1.92 -11.38 -0.30
N VAL A 117 1.10 -11.16 0.73
CA VAL A 117 -0.04 -10.22 0.67
C VAL A 117 0.44 -8.82 0.32
N THR A 118 1.56 -8.38 0.91
CA THR A 118 2.15 -7.07 0.59
C THR A 118 2.76 -7.06 -0.80
N TRP A 119 3.55 -8.07 -1.17
CA TRP A 119 4.22 -8.13 -2.47
C TRP A 119 3.26 -8.24 -3.67
N ILE A 120 2.01 -8.66 -3.45
CA ILE A 120 0.95 -8.62 -4.47
C ILE A 120 0.65 -7.18 -4.91
N THR A 121 0.80 -6.16 -4.05
CA THR A 121 0.58 -4.76 -4.44
C THR A 121 1.63 -4.30 -5.45
N ASN A 122 2.89 -4.72 -5.27
CA ASN A 122 3.97 -4.39 -6.20
C ASN A 122 3.85 -5.16 -7.54
N SER A 123 3.26 -6.35 -7.53
CA SER A 123 3.18 -7.22 -8.70
C SER A 123 1.82 -7.22 -9.38
N PHE A 124 0.81 -7.88 -8.81
CA PHE A 124 -0.52 -7.99 -9.40
C PHE A 124 -1.14 -6.63 -9.66
N ALA A 125 -1.01 -5.70 -8.70
CA ALA A 125 -1.61 -4.37 -8.83
C ALA A 125 -0.89 -3.46 -9.84
N HIS A 126 0.22 -3.89 -10.44
CA HIS A 126 0.87 -3.21 -11.58
C HIS A 126 0.74 -3.96 -12.91
N LEU A 127 0.28 -5.20 -12.90
CA LEU A 127 0.28 -6.06 -14.09
C LEU A 127 -1.13 -6.42 -14.58
N TRP A 128 -2.09 -6.61 -13.66
CA TRP A 128 -3.41 -7.12 -14.03
C TRP A 128 -4.54 -6.39 -13.32
N GLY A 129 -5.45 -5.83 -14.11
CA GLY A 129 -6.63 -5.12 -13.63
C GLY A 129 -7.03 -4.00 -14.58
N THR A 130 -7.96 -3.17 -14.14
CA THR A 130 -8.45 -2.02 -14.93
C THR A 130 -7.62 -0.78 -14.64
N LYS A 131 -7.56 0.17 -15.57
CA LYS A 131 -6.86 1.45 -15.39
C LYS A 131 -7.88 2.59 -15.47
N SER A 132 -8.86 2.50 -14.57
CA SER A 132 -10.07 3.32 -14.61
C SER A 132 -9.80 4.81 -14.43
N TYR A 133 -8.75 5.20 -13.69
CA TYR A 133 -8.40 6.59 -13.41
C TYR A 133 -7.31 7.14 -14.33
N ASP A 134 -6.26 6.36 -14.60
CA ASP A 134 -5.17 6.77 -15.48
C ASP A 134 -4.56 5.58 -16.23
N LYS A 135 -4.77 5.53 -17.55
CA LYS A 135 -4.24 4.46 -18.41
C LYS A 135 -2.76 4.60 -18.76
N ARG A 136 -2.12 5.73 -18.41
CA ARG A 136 -0.72 6.03 -18.74
C ARG A 136 0.25 5.38 -17.76
N ILE A 137 -0.20 5.07 -16.55
CA ILE A 137 0.58 4.37 -15.51
C ILE A 137 0.33 2.86 -15.56
N GLN A 138 1.21 2.06 -14.93
CA GLN A 138 1.01 0.59 -14.90
C GLN A 138 0.05 0.13 -13.80
N ALA A 139 -0.02 0.85 -12.69
CA ALA A 139 -0.93 0.52 -11.59
C ALA A 139 -2.36 0.29 -12.10
N THR A 140 -3.01 -0.73 -11.55
CA THR A 140 -4.34 -1.23 -11.93
C THR A 140 -5.28 -1.21 -10.72
N ASN A 141 -6.59 -1.34 -10.96
CA ASN A 141 -7.58 -1.63 -9.95
C ASN A 141 -8.08 -3.07 -10.15
N ASN A 142 -8.29 -3.81 -9.05
CA ASN A 142 -9.03 -5.07 -9.08
C ASN A 142 -9.48 -5.51 -7.67
N ASN A 143 -10.76 -5.88 -7.61
CA ASN A 143 -11.46 -6.15 -6.35
C ASN A 143 -11.09 -7.49 -5.71
N ILE A 144 -10.53 -8.44 -6.47
CA ILE A 144 -10.08 -9.72 -5.92
C ILE A 144 -8.89 -9.49 -5.01
N TYR A 145 -7.86 -8.76 -5.46
CA TYR A 145 -6.74 -8.45 -4.58
C TYR A 145 -7.09 -7.40 -3.54
N TRP A 146 -8.03 -6.47 -3.80
CA TRP A 146 -8.58 -5.59 -2.75
C TRP A 146 -9.05 -6.35 -1.52
N PHE A 147 -9.70 -7.50 -1.72
CA PHE A 147 -10.14 -8.37 -0.63
C PHE A 147 -8.95 -8.97 0.13
N PHE A 148 -7.95 -9.51 -0.57
CA PHE A 148 -6.78 -10.13 0.05
C PHE A 148 -5.82 -9.13 0.72
N THR A 149 -5.74 -7.90 0.21
CA THR A 149 -4.92 -6.81 0.78
C THR A 149 -5.68 -5.96 1.78
N PHE A 150 -6.93 -6.33 2.10
CA PHE A 150 -7.79 -5.64 3.06
C PHE A 150 -8.01 -4.14 2.75
N GLY A 151 -7.98 -3.74 1.48
CA GLY A 151 -8.25 -2.35 1.08
C GLY A 151 -7.38 -1.80 -0.04
N ASP A 152 -6.21 -2.38 -0.30
CA ASP A 152 -5.19 -1.79 -1.18
C ASP A 152 -5.38 -2.14 -2.67
N GLY A 153 -6.59 -2.53 -3.06
CA GLY A 153 -6.84 -3.08 -4.40
C GLY A 153 -7.18 -2.08 -5.48
N TRP A 154 -7.27 -0.80 -5.13
CA TRP A 154 -7.56 0.28 -6.07
C TRP A 154 -6.28 1.05 -6.38
N HIS A 155 -5.26 0.31 -6.81
CA HIS A 155 -3.90 0.82 -6.92
C HIS A 155 -3.75 1.86 -8.05
N ASN A 156 -4.56 1.78 -9.12
CA ASN A 156 -4.63 2.82 -10.14
C ASN A 156 -5.17 4.15 -9.58
N PHE A 157 -6.15 4.10 -8.67
CA PHE A 157 -6.61 5.29 -7.94
C PHE A 157 -5.51 5.83 -7.03
N HIS A 158 -4.91 4.94 -6.23
CA HIS A 158 -3.86 5.31 -5.29
C HIS A 158 -2.68 6.01 -5.97
N HIS A 159 -2.22 5.51 -7.12
CA HIS A 159 -1.16 6.15 -7.89
C HIS A 159 -1.59 7.46 -8.57
N ALA A 160 -2.86 7.60 -8.96
CA ALA A 160 -3.37 8.84 -9.53
C ALA A 160 -3.56 9.94 -8.47
N PHE A 161 -3.89 9.56 -7.23
CA PHE A 161 -4.16 10.47 -6.12
C PHE A 161 -3.45 10.02 -4.83
N PRO A 162 -2.11 10.03 -4.80
CA PRO A 162 -1.32 9.45 -3.69
C PRO A 162 -1.49 10.15 -2.34
N TRP A 163 -2.12 11.34 -2.32
CA TRP A 163 -2.43 12.08 -1.09
C TRP A 163 -3.80 11.74 -0.48
N ASP A 164 -4.63 10.93 -1.14
CA ASP A 164 -5.94 10.53 -0.60
C ASP A 164 -5.77 9.42 0.44
N TYR A 165 -6.16 9.67 1.69
CA TYR A 165 -5.98 8.70 2.78
C TYR A 165 -6.76 7.39 2.57
N ARG A 166 -7.80 7.39 1.72
CA ARG A 166 -8.66 6.22 1.50
C ARG A 166 -8.09 5.25 0.47
N MET A 167 -7.14 5.72 -0.35
CA MET A 167 -6.52 4.96 -1.44
C MET A 167 -7.52 4.36 -2.46
N SER A 168 -8.78 4.79 -2.41
CA SER A 168 -9.87 4.30 -3.26
C SER A 168 -11.01 5.33 -3.31
N GLU A 169 -11.81 5.28 -4.37
CA GLU A 169 -13.05 6.07 -4.46
C GLU A 169 -14.25 5.34 -3.80
N VAL A 170 -14.06 4.10 -3.36
CA VAL A 170 -15.14 3.22 -2.86
C VAL A 170 -15.63 3.67 -1.50
N GLY A 171 -16.67 4.51 -1.49
CA GLY A 171 -17.58 4.74 -0.35
C GLY A 171 -16.91 4.95 1.02
N LYS A 172 -17.65 4.64 2.10
CA LYS A 172 -17.13 4.71 3.48
C LYS A 172 -16.28 3.48 3.86
N PHE A 173 -16.32 2.41 3.07
CA PHE A 173 -15.55 1.19 3.31
C PHE A 173 -14.41 1.09 2.30
N GLY A 174 -13.33 1.82 2.57
CA GLY A 174 -12.10 1.79 1.77
C GLY A 174 -11.12 0.67 2.17
N GLY A 175 -11.56 -0.27 3.02
CA GLY A 175 -10.73 -1.32 3.61
C GLY A 175 -10.51 -1.16 5.12
N VAL A 176 -9.82 -2.13 5.73
CA VAL A 176 -9.60 -2.19 7.18
C VAL A 176 -8.78 -1.01 7.69
N GLY A 177 -7.78 -0.56 6.92
CA GLY A 177 -6.98 0.62 7.26
C GLY A 177 -7.83 1.90 7.34
N VAL A 178 -8.76 2.09 6.41
CA VAL A 178 -9.67 3.24 6.38
C VAL A 178 -10.63 3.21 7.58
N LEU A 179 -11.17 2.04 7.94
CA LEU A 179 -12.00 1.88 9.13
C LEU A 179 -11.24 2.22 10.41
N LEU A 180 -9.99 1.77 10.52
CA LEU A 180 -9.14 2.11 11.65
C LEU A 180 -8.91 3.63 11.73
N LEU A 181 -8.62 4.28 10.61
CA LEU A 181 -8.45 5.74 10.57
C LEU A 181 -9.74 6.48 10.96
N HIS A 182 -10.91 6.01 10.53
CA HIS A 182 -12.20 6.58 10.96
C HIS A 182 -12.44 6.42 12.45
N PHE A 183 -12.12 5.25 13.02
CA PHE A 183 -12.22 5.02 14.45
C PHE A 183 -11.27 5.93 15.24
N LEU A 184 -10.02 6.05 14.81
CA LEU A 184 -9.04 6.93 15.44
C LEU A 184 -9.42 8.41 15.30
N ALA A 185 -10.02 8.80 14.17
CA ALA A 185 -10.53 10.16 13.98
C ALA A 185 -11.75 10.44 14.88
N TYR A 186 -12.66 9.48 15.02
CA TYR A 186 -13.77 9.57 15.97
C TYR A 186 -13.27 9.72 17.41
N ALA A 187 -12.19 9.03 17.78
CA ALA A 187 -11.53 9.16 19.07
C ALA A 187 -10.68 10.43 19.23
N GLY A 188 -10.56 11.27 18.20
CA GLY A 188 -9.74 12.50 18.23
C GLY A 188 -8.23 12.28 18.14
N LEU A 189 -7.77 11.07 17.80
CA LEU A 189 -6.35 10.70 17.70
C LEU A 189 -5.74 10.99 16.33
N VAL A 190 -6.58 11.09 15.29
CA VAL A 190 -6.19 11.43 13.92
C VAL A 190 -7.12 12.53 13.39
N TYR A 191 -6.57 13.47 12.63
CA TYR A 191 -7.30 14.57 12.02
C TYR A 191 -6.67 14.92 10.66
N ASP A 192 -7.24 15.90 9.95
CA ASP A 192 -6.78 16.33 8.61
C ASP A 192 -6.71 15.18 7.58
N LEU A 193 -7.73 14.31 7.57
CA LEU A 193 -7.84 13.22 6.60
C LEU A 193 -8.13 13.75 5.19
N LYS A 194 -7.09 13.84 4.37
CA LYS A 194 -7.15 14.44 3.01
C LYS A 194 -7.80 13.53 1.99
N THR A 195 -8.69 14.09 1.19
CA THR A 195 -9.38 13.36 0.11
C THR A 195 -9.27 14.11 -1.21
N ALA A 196 -9.12 13.36 -2.31
CA ALA A 196 -9.26 13.90 -3.64
C ALA A 196 -10.71 14.35 -3.88
N SER A 197 -10.88 15.57 -4.37
CA SER A 197 -12.22 16.12 -4.56
C SER A 197 -12.94 15.40 -5.70
N PRO A 198 -14.28 15.25 -5.63
CA PRO A 198 -15.04 14.59 -6.69
C PRO A 198 -14.81 15.19 -8.08
N ASN A 199 -14.61 16.51 -8.16
CA ASN A 199 -14.36 17.21 -9.42
C ASN A 199 -12.96 16.88 -9.99
N ILE A 200 -11.92 16.85 -9.13
CA ILE A 200 -10.57 16.46 -9.57
C ILE A 200 -10.58 15.02 -10.07
N ILE A 201 -11.24 14.11 -9.34
CA ILE A 201 -11.36 12.71 -9.75
C ILE A 201 -12.08 12.60 -11.10
N HIS A 202 -13.21 13.28 -11.25
CA HIS A 202 -14.01 13.26 -12.48
C HIS A 202 -13.23 13.77 -13.69
N GLU A 203 -12.62 14.95 -13.60
CA GLU A 203 -11.87 15.54 -14.72
C GLU A 203 -10.64 14.72 -15.10
N HIS A 204 -9.91 14.18 -14.11
CA HIS A 204 -8.76 13.31 -14.37
C HIS A 204 -9.18 12.00 -15.05
N MET A 205 -10.21 11.34 -14.50
CA MET A 205 -10.77 10.10 -15.08
C MET A 205 -11.30 10.32 -16.50
N LYS A 206 -11.97 11.44 -16.76
CA LYS A 206 -12.48 11.79 -18.10
C LYS A 206 -11.35 11.92 -19.11
N LYS A 207 -10.26 12.57 -18.71
CA LYS A 207 -9.10 12.83 -19.58
C LYS A 207 -8.19 11.61 -19.76
N HIS A 208 -8.02 10.80 -18.72
CA HIS A 208 -6.95 9.80 -18.64
C HIS A 208 -7.41 8.37 -18.38
N GLY A 209 -8.66 8.15 -17.97
CA GLY A 209 -9.22 6.83 -17.72
C GLY A 209 -9.31 5.98 -18.98
N ASP A 210 -9.20 4.66 -18.79
CA ASP A 210 -9.50 3.67 -19.82
C ASP A 210 -11.03 3.52 -20.06
N GLN A 211 -11.43 2.55 -20.87
CA GLN A 211 -12.85 2.27 -21.16
C GLN A 211 -13.67 1.98 -19.89
N THR A 212 -13.08 1.38 -18.87
CA THR A 212 -13.78 1.13 -17.60
C THR A 212 -14.01 2.42 -16.83
N GLY A 213 -13.05 3.34 -16.85
CA GLY A 213 -13.20 4.70 -16.33
C GLY A 213 -14.34 5.45 -17.02
N GLN A 214 -14.40 5.39 -18.35
CA GLN A 214 -15.49 6.05 -19.11
C GLN A 214 -16.87 5.49 -18.74
N LYS A 215 -16.99 4.16 -18.55
CA LYS A 215 -18.23 3.53 -18.07
C LYS A 215 -18.61 4.03 -16.67
N MET A 216 -17.66 4.09 -15.74
CA MET A 216 -17.89 4.61 -14.38
C MET A 216 -18.38 6.07 -14.38
N LEU A 217 -17.89 6.91 -15.30
CA LEU A 217 -18.36 8.29 -15.44
C LEU A 217 -19.81 8.34 -15.92
N ALA A 218 -20.15 7.59 -16.96
CA ALA A 218 -21.51 7.53 -17.50
C ALA A 218 -22.52 7.05 -16.45
N GLU A 219 -22.17 6.03 -15.66
CA GLU A 219 -23.00 5.53 -14.55
C GLU A 219 -23.25 6.61 -13.49
N LYS A 220 -22.22 7.38 -13.11
CA LYS A 220 -22.35 8.48 -12.15
C LYS A 220 -23.24 9.61 -12.67
N GLU A 221 -23.18 9.93 -13.96
CA GLU A 221 -24.04 10.94 -14.59
C GLU A 221 -25.50 10.49 -14.60
N ASN A 222 -25.76 9.23 -14.93
CA ASN A 222 -27.10 8.65 -14.90
C ASN A 222 -27.72 8.68 -13.49
N LEU A 223 -26.95 8.33 -12.47
CA LEU A 223 -27.40 8.37 -11.07
C LEU A 223 -27.72 9.79 -10.59
N LYS A 224 -26.93 10.79 -11.01
CA LYS A 224 -27.22 12.20 -10.71
C LYS A 224 -28.52 12.66 -11.36
N THR A 225 -28.77 12.25 -12.60
CA THR A 225 -30.01 12.58 -13.33
C THR A 225 -31.22 11.95 -12.66
N GLN A 226 -31.15 10.67 -12.27
CA GLN A 226 -32.23 9.98 -11.56
C GLN A 226 -32.57 10.63 -10.22
N LYS A 227 -31.57 11.09 -9.45
CA LYS A 227 -31.78 11.79 -8.17
C LYS A 227 -32.37 13.19 -8.28
N LYS A 228 -32.41 13.79 -9.49
CA LYS A 228 -33.08 15.08 -9.72
C LYS A 228 -34.56 14.93 -10.11
N ILE A 229 -35.00 13.72 -10.40
CA ILE A 229 -36.36 13.42 -10.89
C ILE A 229 -37.31 13.05 -9.74
N TYR A 230 -36.79 12.89 -8.51
CA TYR A 230 -37.52 12.67 -7.26
C TYR A 230 -37.20 13.78 -6.27
#